data_AF-A0A359BB08-F1
#
_entry.id   AF-A0A359BB08-F1
#
_cell.length_a   1.000
_cell.length_b   1.000
_cell.length_c   1.000
_cell.angle_alpha   90.00
_cell.angle_beta   90.00
_cell.angle_gamma   90.00
#
_symmetry.space_group_name_H-M   'P 1'
#
loop_
_entity.id
_entity.type
_entity.pdbx_description
1 polymer ?
#
loop_
_entity_poly.entity_id
_entity_poly.type
_entity_poly.pdbx_seq_one_letter_code
_entity_poly.pdbx_strand_id
1 'polypeptide(L)'
;LSKTFLYKNVFDKLEKEKGITKQNLNEENQKFLSDAIEKAKLDKTFFKRTDFLNEYFKKLKEDKFKDIKGELEKEDIIDSISYILLIAKTDEKIKEKAEEENLTNLISFISELPNSKNVIDLSLDVCKDINPELEKGVSYTNALENKGYKSKKDKHTQKNGKLPDIDTALSELNIKLKNPVVKHSLVQLRKVINAVVDKYGAPSKYCLELGRELKKGFNERKEIKAQQDSNRYDNISAKLEILEKYPTTFRSIQSINK
;
A
#
# COMPACT_ATOMS: atom_id res chain seq x y z
N LEU A 1 5.95 -17.21 5.94
CA LEU A 1 4.96 -18.30 5.66
C LEU A 1 5.57 -19.49 4.90
N SER A 2 5.88 -20.59 5.60
CA SER A 2 6.43 -21.84 5.02
C SER A 2 5.43 -22.51 4.05
N LYS A 3 5.93 -23.20 3.01
CA LYS A 3 5.11 -24.01 2.07
C LYS A 3 4.15 -24.93 2.84
N THR A 4 4.57 -25.48 3.97
CA THR A 4 3.79 -26.39 4.83
C THR A 4 2.45 -25.79 5.29
N PHE A 5 2.39 -24.48 5.57
CA PHE A 5 1.17 -23.82 6.05
C PHE A 5 0.16 -23.57 4.93
N LEU A 6 0.64 -23.31 3.70
CA LEU A 6 -0.22 -23.17 2.53
C LEU A 6 -0.91 -24.50 2.21
N TYR A 7 -0.15 -25.60 2.23
CA TYR A 7 -0.71 -26.93 1.95
C TYR A 7 -1.75 -27.34 2.99
N LYS A 8 -1.50 -27.08 4.29
CA LYS A 8 -2.46 -27.37 5.36
C LYS A 8 -3.80 -26.65 5.14
N ASN A 9 -3.78 -25.34 4.89
CA ASN A 9 -5.02 -24.58 4.65
C ASN A 9 -5.77 -25.00 3.38
N VAL A 10 -5.05 -25.46 2.33
CA VAL A 10 -5.69 -25.97 1.11
C VAL A 10 -6.40 -27.30 1.39
N PHE A 11 -5.77 -28.20 2.16
CA PHE A 11 -6.39 -29.45 2.58
C PHE A 11 -7.61 -29.22 3.48
N ASP A 12 -7.51 -28.35 4.49
CA ASP A 12 -8.62 -28.04 5.40
C ASP A 12 -9.85 -27.49 4.64
N LYS A 13 -9.62 -26.78 3.52
CA LYS A 13 -10.68 -26.23 2.67
C LYS A 13 -11.29 -27.29 1.73
N LEU A 14 -10.46 -28.13 1.12
CA LEU A 14 -10.89 -29.22 0.24
C LEU A 14 -11.63 -30.33 1.02
N GLU A 15 -11.26 -30.55 2.28
CA GLU A 15 -11.96 -31.47 3.18
C GLU A 15 -13.38 -30.97 3.47
N LYS A 16 -13.56 -29.67 3.75
CA LYS A 16 -14.89 -29.07 3.99
C LYS A 16 -15.78 -29.02 2.74
N GLU A 17 -15.21 -28.71 1.58
CA GLU A 17 -16.01 -28.47 0.36
C GLU A 17 -16.27 -29.74 -0.45
N LYS A 18 -15.33 -30.69 -0.43
CA LYS A 18 -15.37 -31.89 -1.30
C LYS A 18 -15.03 -33.19 -0.58
N GLY A 19 -14.80 -33.18 0.73
CA GLY A 19 -14.42 -34.36 1.50
C GLY A 19 -13.05 -34.94 1.12
N ILE A 20 -12.19 -34.16 0.44
CA ILE A 20 -10.88 -34.64 -0.01
C ILE A 20 -9.87 -34.48 1.13
N THR A 21 -9.28 -35.59 1.57
CA THR A 21 -8.30 -35.65 2.66
C THR A 21 -6.99 -36.24 2.15
N LYS A 22 -5.91 -36.09 2.94
CA LYS A 22 -4.60 -36.65 2.60
C LYS A 22 -4.63 -38.19 2.41
N GLN A 23 -5.66 -38.84 2.95
CA GLN A 23 -5.84 -40.29 2.94
C GLN A 23 -6.68 -40.81 1.76
N ASN A 24 -7.38 -39.94 1.00
CA ASN A 24 -8.26 -40.34 -0.12
C ASN A 24 -7.86 -39.77 -1.50
N LEU A 25 -6.58 -39.44 -1.69
CA LEU A 25 -6.08 -38.98 -2.98
C LEU A 25 -6.07 -40.12 -4.02
N ASN A 26 -6.93 -39.99 -5.03
CA ASN A 26 -6.86 -40.74 -6.28
C ASN A 26 -6.33 -39.84 -7.42
N GLU A 27 -6.10 -40.39 -8.62
CA GLU A 27 -5.56 -39.65 -9.77
C GLU A 27 -6.44 -38.45 -10.18
N GLU A 28 -7.75 -38.55 -10.01
CA GLU A 28 -8.71 -37.49 -10.31
C GLU A 28 -8.62 -36.33 -9.28
N ASN A 29 -8.48 -36.66 -7.99
CA ASN A 29 -8.31 -35.71 -6.88
C ASN A 29 -6.93 -35.05 -6.85
N GLN A 30 -5.90 -35.68 -7.42
CA GLN A 30 -4.57 -35.06 -7.57
C GLN A 30 -4.60 -33.84 -8.48
N LYS A 31 -5.40 -33.88 -9.56
CA LYS A 31 -5.59 -32.75 -10.46
C LYS A 31 -6.27 -31.57 -9.75
N PHE A 32 -7.34 -31.84 -8.99
CA PHE A 32 -8.02 -30.83 -8.18
C PHE A 32 -7.13 -30.21 -7.10
N LEU A 33 -6.28 -31.02 -6.45
CA LEU A 33 -5.31 -30.51 -5.48
C LEU A 33 -4.25 -29.64 -6.15
N SER A 34 -3.73 -30.04 -7.32
CA SER A 34 -2.78 -29.25 -8.10
C SER A 34 -3.38 -27.90 -8.49
N ASP A 35 -4.59 -27.90 -9.02
CA ASP A 35 -5.32 -26.69 -9.43
C ASP A 35 -5.64 -25.79 -8.22
N ALA A 36 -6.02 -26.37 -7.08
CA ALA A 36 -6.27 -25.63 -5.85
C ALA A 36 -4.98 -25.02 -5.25
N ILE A 37 -3.85 -25.72 -5.35
CA ILE A 37 -2.55 -25.20 -4.92
C ILE A 37 -2.07 -24.09 -5.86
N GLU A 38 -2.23 -24.24 -7.18
CA GLU A 38 -1.95 -23.17 -8.14
C GLU A 38 -2.85 -21.97 -7.89
N LYS A 39 -4.16 -22.17 -7.73
CA LYS A 39 -5.11 -21.12 -7.39
C LYS A 39 -4.76 -20.43 -6.08
N ALA A 40 -4.37 -21.15 -5.03
CA ALA A 40 -3.97 -20.56 -3.76
C ALA A 40 -2.60 -19.85 -3.81
N LYS A 41 -1.72 -20.22 -4.74
CA LYS A 41 -0.49 -19.47 -5.06
C LYS A 41 -0.82 -18.20 -5.85
N LEU A 42 -1.74 -18.30 -6.82
CA LEU A 42 -2.29 -17.19 -7.59
C LEU A 42 -3.00 -16.19 -6.67
N ASP A 43 -3.88 -16.62 -5.76
CA ASP A 43 -4.57 -15.77 -4.77
C ASP A 43 -3.61 -15.07 -3.78
N LYS A 44 -2.38 -15.57 -3.63
CA LYS A 44 -1.31 -14.90 -2.84
C LYS A 44 -0.48 -13.95 -3.67
N THR A 45 -0.46 -14.08 -4.98
CA THR A 45 0.40 -13.32 -5.91
C THR A 45 -0.38 -12.28 -6.72
N PHE A 46 -1.67 -12.51 -6.96
CA PHE A 46 -2.58 -11.58 -7.62
C PHE A 46 -3.34 -10.77 -6.58
N PHE A 47 -3.33 -9.45 -6.79
CA PHE A 47 -4.18 -8.42 -6.20
C PHE A 47 -5.17 -8.94 -5.15
N LYS A 48 -4.73 -8.99 -3.88
CA LYS A 48 -5.73 -9.02 -2.81
C LYS A 48 -6.51 -7.73 -2.91
N ARG A 49 -7.80 -7.82 -3.25
CA ARG A 49 -8.72 -6.70 -3.10
C ARG A 49 -8.51 -6.13 -1.70
N THR A 50 -8.34 -4.81 -1.64
CA THR A 50 -8.22 -4.13 -0.37
C THR A 50 -9.44 -4.46 0.47
N ASP A 51 -9.29 -4.48 1.79
CA ASP A 51 -10.42 -4.72 2.69
C ASP A 51 -11.57 -3.72 2.42
N PHE A 52 -11.20 -2.49 2.03
CA PHE A 52 -12.13 -1.48 1.53
C PHE A 52 -12.96 -1.97 0.34
N LEU A 53 -12.33 -2.45 -0.74
CA LEU A 53 -13.07 -2.95 -1.91
C LEU A 53 -13.93 -4.16 -1.55
N ASN A 54 -13.49 -5.03 -0.64
CA ASN A 54 -14.31 -6.14 -0.18
C ASN A 54 -15.57 -5.66 0.55
N GLU A 55 -15.44 -4.66 1.41
CA GLU A 55 -16.57 -4.06 2.13
C GLU A 55 -17.49 -3.27 1.19
N TYR A 56 -16.92 -2.50 0.26
CA TYR A 56 -17.63 -1.81 -0.81
C TYR A 56 -18.53 -2.75 -1.59
N PHE A 57 -17.97 -3.83 -2.15
CA PHE A 57 -18.74 -4.80 -2.94
C PHE A 57 -19.67 -5.67 -2.09
N LYS A 58 -19.44 -5.80 -0.78
CA LYS A 58 -20.39 -6.43 0.14
C LYS A 58 -21.61 -5.54 0.33
N LYS A 59 -21.40 -4.24 0.61
CA LYS A 59 -22.46 -3.25 0.77
C LYS A 59 -23.28 -3.04 -0.49
N LEU A 60 -22.61 -3.02 -1.65
CA LEU A 60 -23.27 -2.90 -2.96
C LEU A 60 -24.33 -3.98 -3.24
N LYS A 61 -24.25 -5.14 -2.57
CA LYS A 61 -25.21 -6.24 -2.72
C LYS A 61 -26.47 -6.09 -1.86
N GLU A 62 -26.51 -5.12 -0.95
CA GLU A 62 -27.68 -4.90 -0.08
C GLU A 62 -28.86 -4.34 -0.90
N ASP A 63 -30.07 -4.82 -0.63
CA ASP A 63 -31.27 -4.55 -1.44
C ASP A 63 -31.60 -3.05 -1.56
N LYS A 64 -31.32 -2.28 -0.51
CA LYS A 64 -31.56 -0.83 -0.44
C LYS A 64 -30.70 -0.01 -1.42
N PHE A 65 -29.67 -0.60 -2.04
CA PHE A 65 -28.80 0.05 -3.02
C PHE A 65 -28.99 -0.46 -4.44
N LYS A 66 -29.99 -1.33 -4.70
CA LYS A 66 -30.26 -1.88 -6.03
C LYS A 66 -30.47 -0.81 -7.09
N ASP A 67 -31.17 0.27 -6.75
CA ASP A 67 -31.55 1.32 -7.69
C ASP A 67 -30.34 2.18 -8.13
N ILE A 68 -29.33 2.31 -7.28
CA ILE A 68 -28.11 3.08 -7.54
C ILE A 68 -26.92 2.19 -7.95
N LYS A 69 -27.12 0.88 -8.03
CA LYS A 69 -26.04 -0.10 -8.24
C LYS A 69 -25.27 0.14 -9.55
N GLY A 70 -25.96 0.43 -10.64
CA GLY A 70 -25.32 0.67 -11.94
C GLY A 70 -24.43 1.92 -11.96
N GLU A 71 -24.72 2.90 -11.11
CA GLU A 71 -23.88 4.08 -10.94
C GLU A 71 -22.64 3.77 -10.10
N LEU A 72 -22.80 3.00 -9.02
CA LEU A 72 -21.72 2.57 -8.12
C LEU A 72 -20.72 1.60 -8.78
N GLU A 73 -21.05 0.98 -9.90
CA GLU A 73 -20.11 0.11 -10.64
C GLU A 73 -19.17 0.89 -11.57
N LYS A 74 -19.38 2.20 -11.78
CA LYS A 74 -18.49 3.04 -12.61
C LYS A 74 -17.18 3.33 -11.88
N GLU A 75 -16.05 3.12 -12.57
CA GLU A 75 -14.70 3.33 -12.01
C GLU A 75 -14.51 4.74 -11.45
N ASP A 76 -14.92 5.78 -12.19
CA ASP A 76 -14.80 7.17 -11.74
C ASP A 76 -15.60 7.45 -10.46
N ILE A 77 -16.76 6.80 -10.28
CA ILE A 77 -17.56 6.94 -9.06
C ILE A 77 -16.89 6.26 -7.87
N ILE A 78 -16.29 5.07 -8.10
CA ILE A 78 -15.52 4.37 -7.07
C ILE A 78 -14.31 5.22 -6.64
N ASP A 79 -13.63 5.87 -7.59
CA ASP A 79 -12.51 6.78 -7.32
C ASP A 79 -12.96 7.98 -6.49
N SER A 80 -14.05 8.67 -6.88
CA SER A 80 -14.58 9.82 -6.15
C SER A 80 -15.03 9.44 -4.73
N ILE A 81 -15.73 8.31 -4.56
CA ILE A 81 -16.11 7.81 -3.23
C ILE A 81 -14.86 7.52 -2.37
N SER A 82 -13.85 6.89 -2.97
CA SER A 82 -12.59 6.57 -2.29
C SER A 82 -11.87 7.85 -1.83
N TYR A 83 -11.88 8.89 -2.66
CA TYR A 83 -11.31 10.20 -2.35
C TYR A 83 -12.07 10.92 -1.22
N ILE A 84 -13.41 10.92 -1.28
CA ILE A 84 -14.26 11.48 -0.22
C ILE A 84 -13.94 10.81 1.12
N LEU A 85 -13.92 9.47 1.16
CA LEU A 85 -13.63 8.71 2.40
C LEU A 85 -12.18 8.87 2.87
N LEU A 86 -11.26 9.26 1.98
CA LEU A 86 -9.88 9.57 2.32
C LEU A 86 -9.76 10.93 3.02
N ILE A 87 -10.52 11.95 2.61
CA ILE A 87 -10.41 13.32 3.15
C ILE A 87 -11.43 13.58 4.25
N ALA A 88 -12.69 13.22 4.03
CA ALA A 88 -13.77 13.41 4.99
C ALA A 88 -13.76 12.31 6.05
N LYS A 89 -13.73 12.71 7.32
CA LYS A 89 -13.73 11.79 8.48
C LYS A 89 -15.00 11.86 9.31
N THR A 90 -15.86 12.84 9.05
CA THR A 90 -17.12 13.08 9.74
C THR A 90 -18.25 13.07 8.73
N ASP A 91 -19.45 12.68 9.17
CA ASP A 91 -20.63 12.60 8.28
C ASP A 91 -20.98 13.96 7.66
N GLU A 92 -20.78 15.05 8.40
CA GLU A 92 -20.95 16.43 7.90
C GLU A 92 -20.03 16.73 6.72
N LYS A 93 -18.74 16.39 6.83
CA LYS A 93 -17.77 16.60 5.74
C LYS A 93 -18.00 15.67 4.57
N ILE A 94 -18.53 14.47 4.82
CA ILE A 94 -18.91 13.54 3.75
C ILE A 94 -20.03 14.16 2.92
N LYS A 95 -21.06 14.75 3.56
CA LYS A 95 -22.15 15.44 2.86
C LYS A 95 -21.65 16.61 2.04
N GLU A 96 -20.86 17.50 2.64
CA GLU A 96 -20.26 18.66 1.96
C GLU A 96 -19.46 18.24 0.72
N LYS A 97 -18.56 17.26 0.85
CA LYS A 97 -17.75 16.78 -0.29
C LYS A 97 -18.54 15.98 -1.32
N ALA A 98 -19.57 15.24 -0.91
CA ALA A 98 -20.44 14.56 -1.85
C ALA A 98 -21.27 15.56 -2.68
N GLU A 99 -21.67 16.70 -2.11
CA GLU A 99 -22.34 17.76 -2.85
C GLU A 99 -21.42 18.43 -3.88
N GLU A 100 -20.17 18.73 -3.50
CA GLU A 100 -19.16 19.27 -4.44
C GLU A 100 -18.90 18.34 -5.64
N GLU A 101 -18.88 17.02 -5.41
CA GLU A 101 -18.64 16.00 -6.44
C GLU A 101 -19.92 15.59 -7.19
N ASN A 102 -21.08 16.22 -6.91
CA ASN A 102 -22.40 15.86 -7.46
C ASN A 102 -22.85 14.41 -7.17
N LEU A 103 -22.46 13.86 -6.01
CA LEU A 103 -22.78 12.50 -5.55
C LEU A 103 -23.79 12.49 -4.39
N THR A 104 -24.69 13.50 -4.33
CA THR A 104 -25.64 13.67 -3.22
C THR A 104 -26.57 12.47 -3.05
N ASN A 105 -26.94 11.79 -4.13
CA ASN A 105 -27.75 10.58 -4.12
C ASN A 105 -27.03 9.35 -3.51
N LEU A 106 -25.69 9.39 -3.41
CA LEU A 106 -24.87 8.29 -2.89
C LEU A 106 -24.45 8.48 -1.42
N ILE A 107 -24.81 9.61 -0.77
CA ILE A 107 -24.40 9.92 0.61
C ILE A 107 -24.73 8.78 1.58
N SER A 108 -25.93 8.19 1.48
CA SER A 108 -26.36 7.08 2.33
C SER A 108 -25.44 5.87 2.22
N PHE A 109 -24.94 5.57 1.02
CA PHE A 109 -23.97 4.51 0.77
C PHE A 109 -22.59 4.86 1.30
N ILE A 110 -22.09 6.07 1.02
CA ILE A 110 -20.77 6.53 1.45
C ILE A 110 -20.64 6.52 2.97
N SER A 111 -21.66 7.00 3.70
CA SER A 111 -21.67 7.04 5.17
C SER A 111 -21.65 5.66 5.83
N GLU A 112 -22.06 4.61 5.13
CA GLU A 112 -21.99 3.23 5.65
C GLU A 112 -20.63 2.55 5.43
N LEU A 113 -19.76 3.15 4.63
CA LEU A 113 -18.43 2.63 4.36
C LEU A 113 -17.42 3.07 5.44
N PRO A 114 -16.36 2.28 5.66
CA PRO A 114 -15.27 2.68 6.54
C PRO A 114 -14.44 3.78 5.89
N ASN A 115 -13.91 4.69 6.72
CA ASN A 115 -12.98 5.71 6.25
C ASN A 115 -11.68 5.08 5.71
N SER A 116 -11.25 5.55 4.54
CA SER A 116 -9.96 5.21 3.95
C SER A 116 -8.84 5.99 4.65
N LYS A 117 -7.69 5.35 4.89
CA LYS A 117 -6.54 5.97 5.60
C LYS A 117 -5.26 6.02 4.78
N ASN A 118 -5.10 5.07 3.86
CA ASN A 118 -3.84 4.87 3.16
C ASN A 118 -3.92 5.47 1.76
N VAL A 119 -2.81 6.08 1.36
CA VAL A 119 -2.56 6.52 -0.01
C VAL A 119 -1.39 5.72 -0.58
N ILE A 120 -1.31 5.66 -1.91
CA ILE A 120 -0.17 5.09 -2.62
C ILE A 120 0.71 6.23 -3.16
N ASP A 121 1.97 5.93 -3.45
CA ASP A 121 2.95 6.90 -3.98
C ASP A 121 2.76 7.19 -5.49
N LEU A 122 1.57 6.92 -6.04
CA LEU A 122 1.24 7.09 -7.45
C LEU A 122 -0.04 7.93 -7.58
N SER A 123 -0.05 8.91 -8.48
CA SER A 123 -1.26 9.69 -8.74
C SER A 123 -2.31 8.85 -9.46
N LEU A 124 -3.57 9.25 -9.33
CA LEU A 124 -4.69 8.58 -9.99
C LEU A 124 -4.54 8.62 -11.51
N ASP A 125 -4.12 9.76 -12.06
CA ASP A 125 -3.90 9.93 -13.50
C ASP A 125 -2.86 8.94 -14.03
N VAL A 126 -1.75 8.75 -13.29
CA VAL A 126 -0.70 7.80 -13.68
C VAL A 126 -1.23 6.37 -13.58
N CYS A 127 -2.04 6.05 -12.55
CA CYS A 127 -2.69 4.74 -12.44
C CYS A 127 -3.56 4.47 -13.67
N LYS A 128 -4.44 5.41 -14.04
CA LYS A 128 -5.32 5.30 -15.21
C LYS A 128 -4.53 5.13 -16.50
N ASP A 129 -3.39 5.82 -16.63
CA ASP A 129 -2.56 5.75 -17.84
C ASP A 129 -1.81 4.41 -17.98
N ILE A 130 -1.32 3.82 -16.87
CA ILE A 130 -0.58 2.55 -16.90
C ILE A 130 -1.47 1.30 -16.84
N ASN A 131 -2.68 1.39 -16.28
CA ASN A 131 -3.60 0.25 -16.11
C ASN A 131 -3.80 -0.56 -17.40
N PRO A 132 -4.05 0.06 -18.59
CA PRO A 132 -4.22 -0.69 -19.84
C PRO A 132 -2.99 -1.49 -20.28
N GLU A 133 -1.78 -1.11 -19.86
CA GLU A 133 -0.57 -1.89 -20.14
C GLU A 133 -0.39 -3.04 -19.14
N LEU A 134 -0.71 -2.78 -17.86
CA LEU A 134 -0.69 -3.81 -16.82
C LEU A 134 -1.69 -4.94 -17.14
N GLU A 135 -2.87 -4.61 -17.65
CA GLU A 135 -3.88 -5.58 -18.10
C GLU A 135 -3.39 -6.48 -19.23
N LYS A 136 -2.46 -5.99 -20.07
CA LYS A 136 -1.81 -6.75 -21.14
C LYS A 136 -0.67 -7.63 -20.63
N GLY A 137 -0.40 -7.63 -19.32
CA GLY A 137 0.69 -8.38 -18.71
C GLY A 137 2.05 -7.70 -18.80
N VAL A 138 2.11 -6.41 -19.17
CA VAL A 138 3.36 -5.64 -19.15
C VAL A 138 3.78 -5.42 -17.70
N SER A 139 5.07 -5.60 -17.42
CA SER A 139 5.58 -5.37 -16.06
C SER A 139 5.43 -3.89 -15.65
N TYR A 140 5.21 -3.64 -14.36
CA TYR A 140 5.03 -2.28 -13.82
C TYR A 140 6.14 -1.30 -14.25
N THR A 141 7.40 -1.73 -14.19
CA THR A 141 8.53 -0.91 -14.61
C THR A 141 8.45 -0.56 -16.10
N ASN A 142 8.14 -1.55 -16.95
CA ASN A 142 8.02 -1.30 -18.38
C ASN A 142 6.81 -0.41 -18.70
N ALA A 143 5.69 -0.57 -17.99
CA ALA A 143 4.51 0.26 -18.20
C ALA A 143 4.81 1.74 -17.92
N LEU A 144 5.51 2.04 -16.82
CA LEU A 144 5.98 3.39 -16.53
C LEU A 144 6.94 3.93 -17.59
N GLU A 145 7.87 3.09 -18.06
CA GLU A 145 8.85 3.49 -19.08
C GLU A 145 8.19 3.78 -20.44
N ASN A 146 7.26 2.92 -20.87
CA ASN A 146 6.50 3.09 -22.12
C ASN A 146 5.70 4.39 -22.13
N LYS A 147 5.13 4.77 -20.99
CA LYS A 147 4.40 6.03 -20.80
C LYS A 147 5.29 7.25 -20.55
N GLY A 148 6.61 7.06 -20.47
CA GLY A 148 7.56 8.16 -20.30
C GLY A 148 7.67 8.70 -18.87
N TYR A 149 7.15 7.99 -17.87
CA TYR A 149 7.24 8.37 -16.45
C TYR A 149 8.62 8.09 -15.82
N LYS A 150 9.64 7.80 -16.62
CA LYS A 150 10.98 7.47 -16.14
C LYS A 150 11.51 8.65 -15.32
N SER A 151 11.88 8.39 -14.06
CA SER A 151 12.60 9.36 -13.23
C SER A 151 13.79 9.88 -14.01
N LYS A 152 13.76 11.17 -14.38
CA LYS A 152 14.96 11.83 -14.88
C LYS A 152 16.02 11.62 -13.81
N LYS A 153 17.14 10.97 -14.19
CA LYS A 153 18.34 11.07 -13.38
C LYS A 153 18.73 12.53 -13.46
N ASP A 154 18.29 13.31 -12.49
CA ASP A 154 18.53 14.74 -12.47
C ASP A 154 20.04 14.97 -12.58
N LYS A 155 20.44 15.51 -13.73
CA LYS A 155 21.79 16.02 -13.94
C LYS A 155 21.87 17.31 -13.13
N HIS A 156 22.02 17.20 -11.81
CA HIS A 156 22.33 18.35 -10.99
C HIS A 156 23.77 18.77 -11.31
N THR A 157 23.92 19.71 -12.24
CA THR A 157 25.17 20.42 -12.47
C THR A 157 25.42 21.35 -11.28
N GLN A 158 26.09 20.87 -10.24
CA GLN A 158 26.58 21.77 -9.20
C GLN A 158 27.72 22.61 -9.77
N LYS A 159 27.51 23.94 -9.78
CA LYS A 159 28.58 24.91 -10.00
C LYS A 159 29.51 24.90 -8.78
N ASN A 160 30.77 24.52 -9.00
CA ASN A 160 31.90 24.79 -8.10
C ASN A 160 31.95 24.01 -6.76
N GLY A 161 31.24 22.89 -6.62
CA GLY A 161 31.36 21.99 -5.46
C GLY A 161 30.73 22.48 -4.15
N LYS A 162 30.03 23.63 -4.17
CA LYS A 162 29.23 24.10 -3.03
C LYS A 162 27.85 23.46 -3.03
N LEU A 163 27.37 23.13 -1.84
CA LEU A 163 26.03 22.62 -1.65
C LEU A 163 24.99 23.76 -1.70
N PRO A 164 23.87 23.57 -2.42
CA PRO A 164 22.76 24.52 -2.47
C PRO A 164 22.12 24.68 -1.09
N ASP A 165 21.24 25.66 -0.95
CA ASP A 165 20.42 25.76 0.25
C ASP A 165 19.58 24.48 0.45
N ILE A 166 19.34 24.12 1.71
CA ILE A 166 18.62 22.87 2.04
C ILE A 166 17.18 22.92 1.53
N ASP A 167 16.50 24.07 1.59
CA ASP A 167 15.12 24.16 1.11
C ASP A 167 15.05 24.06 -0.42
N THR A 168 16.04 24.63 -1.13
CA THR A 168 16.18 24.44 -2.58
C THR A 168 16.40 22.97 -2.91
N ALA A 169 17.35 22.30 -2.24
CA ALA A 169 17.65 20.89 -2.47
C ALA A 169 16.45 19.99 -2.20
N LEU A 170 15.70 20.25 -1.11
CA LEU A 170 14.51 19.49 -0.76
C LEU A 170 13.39 19.69 -1.77
N SER A 171 13.20 20.91 -2.28
CA SER A 171 12.21 21.22 -3.33
C SER A 171 12.55 20.49 -4.63
N GLU A 172 13.81 20.55 -5.08
CA GLU A 172 14.26 19.86 -6.28
C GLU A 172 14.07 18.34 -6.20
N LEU A 173 14.34 17.75 -5.02
CA LEU A 173 14.16 16.32 -4.79
C LEU A 173 12.70 15.93 -4.47
N ASN A 174 11.79 16.89 -4.42
CA ASN A 174 10.41 16.70 -3.98
C ASN A 174 10.29 16.00 -2.60
N ILE A 175 11.18 16.33 -1.67
CA ILE A 175 11.22 15.76 -0.32
C ILE A 175 10.65 16.75 0.70
N LYS A 176 9.55 16.38 1.37
CA LYS A 176 9.01 17.15 2.49
C LYS A 176 9.61 16.72 3.82
N LEU A 177 10.69 17.38 4.25
CA LEU A 177 11.33 17.11 5.54
C LEU A 177 10.58 17.80 6.69
N LYS A 178 9.83 17.03 7.48
CA LYS A 178 9.05 17.58 8.63
C LYS A 178 9.85 17.68 9.92
N ASN A 179 10.88 16.86 10.12
CA ASN A 179 11.62 16.83 11.38
C ASN A 179 12.62 18.00 11.46
N PRO A 180 12.43 18.98 12.36
CA PRO A 180 13.27 20.17 12.44
C PRO A 180 14.71 19.84 12.88
N VAL A 181 14.92 18.79 13.66
CA VAL A 181 16.25 18.36 14.12
C VAL A 181 17.07 17.86 12.93
N VAL A 182 16.46 17.03 12.08
CA VAL A 182 17.13 16.54 10.86
C VAL A 182 17.44 17.71 9.92
N LYS A 183 16.50 18.65 9.74
CA LYS A 183 16.74 19.86 8.94
C LYS A 183 17.92 20.66 9.50
N HIS A 184 17.99 20.83 10.82
CA HIS A 184 19.10 21.53 11.47
C HIS A 184 20.44 20.82 11.21
N SER A 185 20.51 19.49 11.38
CA SER A 185 21.73 18.72 11.11
C SER A 185 22.21 18.86 9.66
N LEU A 186 21.29 18.85 8.68
CA LEU A 186 21.63 19.06 7.27
C LEU A 186 22.15 20.48 7.00
N VAL A 187 21.56 21.50 7.65
CA VAL A 187 22.04 22.89 7.55
C VAL A 187 23.45 23.03 8.10
N GLN A 188 23.76 22.39 9.23
CA GLN A 188 25.12 22.41 9.79
C GLN A 188 26.12 21.69 8.89
N LEU A 189 25.75 20.51 8.36
CA LEU A 189 26.58 19.77 7.41
C LEU A 189 26.90 20.63 6.17
N ARG A 190 25.89 21.31 5.61
CA ARG A 190 26.06 22.25 4.49
C ARG A 190 27.05 23.36 4.81
N LYS A 191 26.94 23.99 5.98
CA LYS A 191 27.83 25.08 6.41
C LYS A 191 29.28 24.60 6.50
N VAL A 192 29.50 23.43 7.11
CA VAL A 192 30.83 22.83 7.23
C VAL A 192 31.42 22.52 5.85
N ILE A 193 30.65 21.85 4.98
CA ILE A 193 31.11 21.51 3.63
C ILE A 193 31.43 22.78 2.82
N ASN A 194 30.56 23.78 2.84
CA ASN A 194 30.80 25.02 2.10
C ASN A 194 32.02 25.79 2.64
N ALA A 195 32.25 25.79 3.95
CA ALA A 195 33.44 26.38 4.55
C ALA A 195 34.74 25.64 4.16
N VAL A 196 34.69 24.30 4.05
CA VAL A 196 35.81 23.51 3.53
C VAL A 196 36.08 23.86 2.07
N VAL A 197 35.04 23.97 1.24
CA VAL A 197 35.15 24.37 -0.17
C VAL A 197 35.74 25.78 -0.29
N ASP A 198 35.33 26.72 0.56
CA ASP A 198 35.85 28.09 0.56
C ASP A 198 37.33 28.16 0.94
N LYS A 199 37.78 27.31 1.87
CA LYS A 199 39.16 27.35 2.36
C LYS A 199 40.13 26.53 1.53
N TYR A 200 39.69 25.41 0.96
CA TYR A 200 40.56 24.41 0.34
C TYR A 200 40.16 24.03 -1.10
N GLY A 201 39.09 24.61 -1.63
CA GLY A 201 38.51 24.22 -2.91
C GLY A 201 37.62 22.97 -2.81
N ALA A 202 37.00 22.60 -3.94
CA ALA A 202 36.05 21.49 -3.99
C ALA A 202 36.74 20.14 -3.68
N PRO A 203 36.27 19.37 -2.68
CA PRO A 203 36.79 18.04 -2.38
C PRO A 203 36.64 17.08 -3.57
N SER A 204 37.63 16.20 -3.76
CA SER A 204 37.54 15.16 -4.78
C SER A 204 36.54 14.06 -4.44
N LYS A 205 36.30 13.81 -3.14
CA LYS A 205 35.37 12.80 -2.62
C LYS A 205 34.73 13.26 -1.32
N TYR A 206 33.47 12.88 -1.12
CA TYR A 206 32.74 13.02 0.15
C TYR A 206 32.51 11.62 0.74
N CYS A 207 33.00 11.36 1.95
CA CYS A 207 32.70 10.14 2.69
C CYS A 207 31.62 10.44 3.74
N LEU A 208 30.43 9.86 3.58
CA LEU A 208 29.31 10.04 4.49
C LEU A 208 29.06 8.73 5.24
N GLU A 209 29.10 8.78 6.56
CA GLU A 209 28.67 7.68 7.41
C GLU A 209 27.17 7.84 7.70
N LEU A 210 26.40 6.82 7.35
CA LEU A 210 24.96 6.77 7.60
C LEU A 210 24.69 5.73 8.68
N GLY A 211 23.70 5.96 9.55
CA GLY A 211 23.27 5.00 10.57
C GLY A 211 22.56 3.76 10.01
N ARG A 212 22.88 3.31 8.79
CA ARG A 212 22.31 2.10 8.20
C ARG A 212 23.08 0.89 8.72
N GLU A 213 22.34 -0.14 9.14
CA GLU A 213 22.94 -1.44 9.46
C GLU A 213 23.54 -2.10 8.21
N LEU A 214 24.65 -2.82 8.39
CA LEU A 214 25.27 -3.61 7.35
C LEU A 214 24.32 -4.70 6.83
N LYS A 215 24.59 -5.19 5.61
CA LYS A 215 23.79 -6.28 5.02
C LYS A 215 23.85 -7.53 5.90
N LYS A 216 22.72 -7.89 6.51
CA LYS A 216 22.54 -9.09 7.31
C LYS A 216 22.70 -10.37 6.48
N GLY A 217 23.16 -11.45 7.10
CA GLY A 217 23.33 -12.77 6.46
C GLY A 217 22.01 -13.44 6.06
N PHE A 218 22.04 -14.52 5.28
CA PHE A 218 20.80 -15.20 4.85
C PHE A 218 19.97 -15.74 6.04
N ASN A 219 20.63 -16.39 7.01
CA ASN A 219 19.97 -16.95 8.19
C ASN A 219 19.36 -15.84 9.05
N GLU A 220 20.13 -14.78 9.34
CA GLU A 220 19.66 -13.63 10.09
C GLU A 220 18.46 -12.95 9.41
N ARG A 221 18.48 -12.78 8.07
CA ARG A 221 17.31 -12.25 7.33
C ARG A 221 16.08 -13.16 7.47
N LYS A 222 16.28 -14.48 7.50
CA LYS A 222 15.19 -15.46 7.67
C LYS A 222 14.58 -15.38 9.07
N GLU A 223 15.42 -15.23 10.09
CA GLU A 223 15.00 -15.04 11.49
C GLU A 223 14.25 -13.72 11.68
N ILE A 224 14.80 -12.62 11.17
CA ILE A 224 14.12 -11.30 11.18
C ILE A 224 12.75 -11.41 10.50
N LYS A 225 12.66 -12.08 9.36
CA LYS A 225 11.38 -12.29 8.66
C LYS A 225 10.41 -13.13 9.48
N ALA A 226 10.90 -14.18 10.16
CA ALA A 226 10.05 -15.00 11.03
C ALA A 226 9.51 -14.18 12.20
N GLN A 227 10.35 -13.34 12.83
CA GLN A 227 9.92 -12.45 13.91
C GLN A 227 8.92 -11.41 13.42
N GLN A 228 9.12 -10.81 12.24
CA GLN A 228 8.19 -9.87 11.63
C GLN A 228 6.84 -10.53 11.30
N ASP A 229 6.86 -11.76 10.77
CA ASP A 229 5.65 -12.55 10.50
C ASP A 229 4.90 -12.85 11.81
N SER A 230 5.59 -13.23 12.90
CA SER A 230 5.00 -13.47 14.23
C SER A 230 4.39 -12.19 14.80
N ASN A 231 5.16 -11.10 14.85
CA ASN A 231 4.67 -9.82 15.34
C ASN A 231 3.45 -9.34 14.54
N ARG A 232 3.41 -9.57 13.23
CA ARG A 232 2.25 -9.25 12.39
C ARG A 232 1.03 -10.08 12.80
N TYR A 233 1.20 -11.37 13.05
CA TYR A 233 0.13 -12.24 13.52
C TYR A 233 -0.41 -11.77 14.87
N ASP A 234 0.47 -11.53 15.84
CA ASP A 234 0.09 -11.10 17.20
C ASP A 234 -0.69 -9.77 17.17
N ASN A 235 -0.25 -8.81 16.35
CA ASN A 235 -0.96 -7.55 16.15
C ASN A 235 -2.37 -7.75 15.55
N ILE A 236 -2.56 -8.72 14.65
CA ILE A 236 -3.87 -9.00 14.05
C ILE A 236 -4.78 -9.67 15.09
N SER A 237 -4.27 -10.66 15.83
CA SER A 237 -5.03 -11.34 16.89
C SER A 237 -5.49 -10.37 17.97
N ALA A 238 -4.62 -9.47 18.44
CA ALA A 238 -4.98 -8.46 19.41
C ALA A 238 -6.10 -7.52 18.90
N LYS A 239 -6.05 -7.12 17.63
CA LYS A 239 -7.12 -6.29 17.04
C LYS A 239 -8.45 -7.04 16.90
N LEU A 240 -8.41 -8.35 16.63
CA LEU A 240 -9.62 -9.19 16.58
C LEU A 240 -10.27 -9.28 17.96
N GLU A 241 -9.47 -9.52 19.00
CA GLU A 241 -9.96 -9.57 20.40
C GLU A 241 -10.60 -8.23 20.82
N ILE A 242 -9.97 -7.10 20.45
CA ILE A 242 -10.53 -5.77 20.71
C ILE A 242 -11.88 -5.58 19.98
N LEU A 243 -12.00 -6.03 18.73
CA LEU A 243 -13.23 -5.93 17.96
C LEU A 243 -14.36 -6.78 18.56
N GLU A 244 -14.03 -7.98 19.02
CA GLU A 244 -14.98 -8.88 19.69
C GLU A 244 -15.48 -8.28 21.01
N LYS A 245 -14.58 -7.67 21.79
CA LYS A 245 -14.91 -7.07 23.09
C LYS A 245 -15.65 -5.74 22.98
N TYR A 246 -15.41 -4.96 21.91
CA TYR A 246 -15.97 -3.62 21.71
C TYR A 246 -16.60 -3.44 20.32
N PRO A 247 -17.64 -4.24 19.97
CA PRO A 247 -18.21 -4.27 18.62
C PRO A 247 -18.95 -2.98 18.24
N THR A 248 -19.42 -2.20 19.22
CA THR A 248 -20.10 -0.92 19.00
C THR A 248 -19.15 0.26 18.89
N THR A 249 -17.92 0.13 19.39
CA THR A 249 -16.90 1.19 19.38
C THR A 249 -16.07 1.17 18.09
N PHE A 250 -15.73 -0.02 17.61
CA PHE A 250 -14.89 -0.19 16.43
C PHE A 250 -15.70 -0.85 15.31
N ARG A 251 -15.80 -0.17 14.16
CA ARG A 251 -16.52 -0.69 12.99
C ARG A 251 -15.74 -1.81 12.28
N SER A 252 -14.41 -1.82 12.42
CA SER A 252 -13.53 -2.80 11.77
C SER A 252 -12.15 -2.87 12.42
N ILE A 253 -11.35 -3.89 12.08
CA ILE A 253 -9.95 -4.04 12.50
C ILE A 253 -9.09 -2.81 12.12
N GLN A 254 -9.42 -2.16 11.01
CA GLN A 254 -8.71 -0.99 10.49
C GLN A 254 -9.01 0.28 11.30
N SER A 255 -10.15 0.32 12.01
CA SER A 255 -10.48 1.44 12.91
C SER A 255 -9.62 1.46 14.18
N ILE A 256 -9.05 0.31 14.56
CA ILE A 256 -8.15 0.18 15.71
C ILE A 256 -6.74 0.63 15.31
N ASN A 257 -6.39 1.86 15.71
CA ASN A 257 -5.05 2.40 15.55
C ASN A 257 -4.06 1.70 16.49
N LYS A 258 -2.79 1.69 16.09
CA LYS A 258 -1.67 1.24 16.91
C LYS A 258 -1.10 2.42 17.69
#